data_AF-A0AA39FXN5-F1
#
_entry.id   AF-A0AA39FXN5-F1
#
_cell.length_a   1.000
_cell.length_b   1.000
_cell.length_c   1.000
_cell.angle_alpha   90.00
_cell.angle_beta   90.00
_cell.angle_gamma   90.00
#
_symmetry.space_group_name_H-M   'P 1'
#
loop_
_entity.id
_entity.type
_entity.pdbx_description
1 polymer ?
#
loop_
_entity_poly.entity_id
_entity_poly.type
_entity_poly.pdbx_seq_one_letter_code
_entity_poly.pdbx_strand_id
1 'polypeptide(L)' 'MSHNIYYSDKYYDDQYEYRHVVLPKDLEKKVPKTHLMSEQEWRDLGVQQSKGWVHYMTHQPEPHILLFKRKITSTPPEQ' A
#
# COMPACT_ATOMS: atom_id res chain seq x y z
N MET A 1 -15.27 4.56 16.34
CA MET A 1 -14.71 3.31 15.77
C MET A 1 -13.36 3.66 15.19
N SER A 2 -12.30 3.08 15.74
CA SER A 2 -10.94 3.25 15.22
C SER A 2 -10.85 2.52 13.88
N HIS A 3 -10.94 3.27 12.78
CA HIS A 3 -10.72 2.79 11.41
C HIS A 3 -9.22 2.54 11.22
N ASN A 4 -8.69 1.53 11.90
CA ASN A 4 -7.26 1.26 11.90
C ASN A 4 -6.89 0.59 10.58
N ILE A 5 -6.19 1.34 9.74
CA ILE A 5 -5.49 0.82 8.57
C ILE A 5 -4.30 0.01 9.06
N TYR A 6 -4.17 -1.23 8.58
CA TYR A 6 -3.04 -2.09 8.91
C TYR A 6 -1.94 -1.96 7.86
N TYR A 7 -0.69 -1.96 8.31
CA TYR A 7 0.52 -1.86 7.48
C TYR A 7 1.37 -3.09 7.74
N SER A 8 1.67 -3.87 6.70
CA SER A 8 2.54 -5.04 6.85
C SER A 8 3.99 -4.66 7.15
N ASP A 9 4.77 -5.64 7.59
CA ASP A 9 6.22 -5.54 7.51
C ASP A 9 6.66 -5.36 6.05
N LYS A 10 7.84 -4.77 5.89
CA LYS A 10 8.43 -4.57 4.57
C LYS A 10 9.14 -5.84 4.15
N TYR A 11 9.06 -6.15 2.86
CA TYR A 11 9.82 -7.22 2.21
C TYR A 11 10.52 -6.65 0.98
N TYR A 12 11.57 -7.33 0.53
CA TYR A 12 12.55 -6.75 -0.40
C TYR A 12 12.86 -7.74 -1.52
N ASP A 13 13.11 -7.22 -2.71
CA ASP A 13 13.92 -7.89 -3.73
C ASP A 13 15.23 -7.12 -3.93
N ASP A 14 15.95 -7.34 -5.03
CA ASP A 14 17.22 -6.66 -5.30
C ASP A 14 17.10 -5.15 -5.60
N GLN A 15 15.90 -4.65 -5.94
CA GLN A 15 15.69 -3.30 -6.48
C GLN A 15 14.66 -2.48 -5.70
N TYR A 16 13.67 -3.14 -5.10
CA TYR A 16 12.49 -2.55 -4.49
C TYR A 16 12.23 -3.07 -3.09
N GLU A 17 11.66 -2.20 -2.27
CA GLU A 17 10.98 -2.57 -1.03
C GLU A 17 9.47 -2.51 -1.24
N TYR A 18 8.78 -3.46 -0.63
CA TYR A 18 7.36 -3.74 -0.79
C TYR A 18 6.67 -3.77 0.57
N ARG A 19 5.37 -3.46 0.55
CA ARG A 19 4.47 -3.55 1.69
C ARG A 19 3.05 -3.67 1.17
N HIS A 20 2.20 -4.37 1.91
CA HIS A 20 0.76 -4.29 1.70
C HIS A 20 0.08 -3.51 2.83
N VAL A 21 -0.97 -2.79 2.46
CA VAL A 21 -1.81 -2.03 3.38
C VAL A 21 -3.21 -2.61 3.31
N VAL A 22 -3.78 -2.93 4.47
CA VAL A 22 -5.14 -3.47 4.56
C VAL A 22 -6.07 -2.37 5.06
N LEU A 23 -7.01 -1.99 4.20
CA LEU A 23 -8.05 -1.03 4.50
C LEU A 23 -9.16 -1.67 5.34
N PRO A 24 -9.79 -0.91 6.26
CA PRO A 24 -11.09 -1.25 6.82
C PRO A 24 -12.11 -1.55 5.72
N LYS A 25 -13.00 -2.52 5.98
CA LYS A 25 -13.99 -3.00 5.00
C LYS A 25 -14.94 -1.90 4.49
N ASP A 26 -15.20 -0.87 5.28
CA ASP A 26 -16.00 0.29 4.89
C ASP A 26 -15.33 1.18 3.83
N LEU A 27 -14.00 1.19 3.76
CA LEU A 27 -13.22 1.93 2.75
C LEU A 27 -13.01 1.14 1.45
N GLU A 28 -13.23 -0.17 1.45
CA GLU A 28 -13.09 -1.03 0.25
C GLU A 28 -13.89 -0.49 -0.95
N LYS A 29 -15.09 0.05 -0.70
CA LYS A 29 -15.97 0.61 -1.74
C LYS A 29 -15.41 1.87 -2.41
N LYS A 30 -14.44 2.53 -1.80
CA LYS A 30 -13.78 3.73 -2.34
C LYS A 30 -12.55 3.40 -3.17
N VAL A 31 -12.09 2.14 -3.17
CA VAL A 31 -10.95 1.72 -3.99
C VAL A 31 -11.37 1.69 -5.46
N PRO A 32 -10.66 2.41 -6.36
CA PRO A 32 -11.00 2.42 -7.78
C PRO A 32 -10.74 1.05 -8.42
N LYS A 33 -11.68 0.61 -9.25
CA LYS A 33 -11.57 -0.65 -10.01
C LYS A 33 -10.95 -0.47 -11.41
N THR A 34 -10.84 0.78 -11.86
CA THR A 34 -10.48 1.11 -13.25
C THR A 34 -9.00 1.46 -13.42
N HIS A 35 -8.30 1.79 -12.35
CA HIS A 35 -6.91 2.25 -12.39
C HIS A 35 -6.22 2.05 -11.04
N LEU A 36 -4.89 2.18 -11.04
CA LEU A 36 -4.07 2.23 -9.83
C LEU A 36 -4.12 3.63 -9.23
N MET A 37 -4.28 3.72 -7.92
CA MET A 37 -4.27 5.00 -7.21
C MET A 37 -2.92 5.72 -7.27
N SER A 38 -2.98 7.02 -7.54
CA SER A 38 -1.90 8.00 -7.34
C SER A 38 -1.62 8.25 -5.86
N GLU A 39 -0.49 8.91 -5.56
CA GLU A 39 -0.15 9.31 -4.18
C GLU A 39 -1.24 10.11 -3.49
N GLN A 40 -1.89 11.03 -4.21
CA GLN A 40 -2.97 11.82 -3.66
C GLN A 40 -4.17 10.96 -3.28
N GLU A 41 -4.61 10.06 -4.18
CA GLU A 41 -5.82 9.27 -3.98
C GLU A 41 -5.72 8.31 -2.78
N TRP A 42 -4.61 7.59 -2.63
CA TRP A 42 -4.48 6.71 -1.46
C TRP A 42 -4.26 7.49 -0.16
N ARG A 43 -3.67 8.69 -0.20
CA ARG A 43 -3.60 9.59 0.97
C ARG A 43 -4.97 10.10 1.37
N ASP A 44 -5.85 10.39 0.41
CA ASP A 44 -7.23 10.82 0.66
C ASP A 44 -8.09 9.70 1.28
N LEU A 45 -7.74 8.42 1.04
CA LEU A 45 -8.30 7.28 1.75
C LEU A 45 -7.80 7.13 3.20
N GLY A 46 -6.84 7.96 3.63
CA GLY A 46 -6.25 7.92 4.96
C GLY A 46 -5.01 7.04 5.08
N VAL A 47 -4.52 6.46 3.97
CA VAL A 47 -3.25 5.71 4.00
C VAL A 47 -2.10 6.67 4.25
N GLN A 48 -1.31 6.40 5.28
CA GLN A 48 -0.18 7.23 5.71
C GLN A 48 1.11 6.41 5.67
N GLN A 49 2.02 6.82 4.81
CA GLN A 49 3.35 6.24 4.68
C GLN A 49 4.35 7.30 4.22
N SER A 50 5.63 6.99 4.39
CA SER A 50 6.75 7.83 3.96
C SER A 50 6.72 8.11 2.46
N LYS A 51 7.51 9.08 1.98
CA LYS A 51 7.57 9.41 0.55
C LYS A 51 8.04 8.24 -0.33
N GLY A 52 7.55 8.20 -1.57
CA GLY A 52 8.08 7.37 -2.65
C GLY A 52 7.35 6.05 -2.91
N TRP A 53 6.37 5.69 -2.08
CA TRP A 53 5.54 4.49 -2.29
C TRP A 53 4.60 4.66 -3.48
N VAL A 54 4.57 3.64 -4.34
CA VAL A 54 3.72 3.56 -5.53
C VAL A 54 2.79 2.37 -5.40
N HIS A 55 1.48 2.61 -5.55
CA HIS A 55 0.50 1.54 -5.68
C HIS A 55 0.66 0.89 -7.05
N TYR A 56 1.19 -0.34 -7.08
CA TYR A 56 1.70 -0.93 -8.34
C TYR A 56 0.84 -2.05 -8.91
N MET A 57 -0.09 -2.58 -8.11
CA MET A 57 -0.94 -3.70 -8.52
C MET A 57 -2.22 -3.72 -7.68
N THR A 58 -3.35 -4.00 -8.34
CA THR A 58 -4.63 -4.26 -7.67
C THR A 58 -4.77 -5.75 -7.38
N HIS A 59 -5.02 -6.10 -6.11
CA HIS A 59 -5.34 -7.46 -5.72
C HIS A 59 -6.83 -7.74 -5.90
N GLN A 60 -7.23 -8.28 -7.06
CA GLN A 60 -8.64 -8.41 -7.44
C GLN A 60 -9.51 -9.24 -6.46
N PRO A 61 -9.02 -10.38 -5.91
CA PRO A 61 -9.82 -11.16 -4.95
C PRO A 61 -10.14 -10.39 -3.67
N GLU A 62 -9.26 -9.48 -3.26
CA GLU A 62 -9.38 -8.73 -1.99
C GLU A 62 -9.00 -7.25 -2.20
N PRO A 63 -9.92 -6.42 -2.74
CA PRO A 63 -9.64 -5.03 -3.12
C PRO A 63 -9.22 -4.11 -1.97
N HIS A 64 -9.58 -4.49 -0.74
CA HIS A 64 -9.15 -3.83 0.48
C HIS A 64 -7.66 -4.01 0.80
N ILE A 65 -6.94 -4.88 0.10
CA ILE A 65 -5.49 -5.05 0.19
C ILE A 65 -4.83 -4.24 -0.92
N LEU A 66 -4.12 -3.18 -0.53
CA LEU A 66 -3.37 -2.32 -1.45
C LEU A 66 -1.90 -2.74 -1.47
N LEU A 67 -1.34 -2.91 -2.67
CA LEU A 67 0.04 -3.34 -2.86
C LEU A 67 0.94 -2.16 -3.25
N PHE A 68 1.94 -1.89 -2.42
CA PHE A 68 2.87 -0.78 -2.62
C PHE A 68 4.30 -1.28 -2.86
N LYS A 69 5.02 -0.56 -3.70
CA LYS A 69 6.48 -0.72 -3.89
C LYS A 69 7.17 0.63 -3.96
N ARG A 70 8.46 0.69 -3.59
CA ARG A 70 9.34 1.83 -3.89
C ARG A 70 10.78 1.35 -4.04
N LYS A 71 11.63 2.14 -4.69
CA LYS A 71 13.07 1.82 -4.78
C LYS A 71 13.65 1.72 -3.37
N ILE A 72 14.56 0.78 -3.16
CA ILE A 72 15.25 0.61 -1.87
C ILE A 72 15.94 1.92 -1.49
N THR A 73 15.51 2.53 -0.38
CA THR A 73 16.09 3.78 0.13
C THR A 73 17.10 3.57 1.25
N SER A 74 17.16 2.36 1.80
CA SER A 74 17.96 2.00 2.98
C SER A 74 18.37 0.55 2.86
N THR A 75 19.58 0.20 3.32
CA THR A 75 20.06 -1.18 3.37
C THR A 75 19.00 -2.06 4.03
N PRO A 76 18.51 -3.13 3.37
CA PRO A 76 17.58 -4.06 3.99
C PRO A 76 18.19 -4.58 5.30
N PRO A 77 17.40 -4.77 6.37
CA PRO A 77 17.89 -5.50 7.53
C PRO A 77 18.37 -6.89 7.09
N GLU A 78 19.52 -7.34 7.60
CA GLU A 78 19.95 -8.74 7.44
C GLU A 78 18.80 -9.66 7.90
N GLN A 79 18.40 -10.60 7.05
CA GLN A 79 17.34 -11.56 7.33
C GLN A 79 17.75 -12.61 8.37
#